data_AF-A0A948VE08-F1
#
_entry.id   AF-A0A948VE08-F1
#
_cell.length_a   1.000
_cell.length_b   1.000
_cell.length_c   1.000
_cell.angle_alpha   90.00
_cell.angle_beta   90.00
_cell.angle_gamma   90.00
#
_symmetry.space_group_name_H-M   'P 1'
#
loop_
_entity.id
_entity.type
_entity.pdbx_description
1 polymer ?
#
loop_
_entity_poly.entity_id
_entity_poly.type
_entity_poly.pdbx_seq_one_letter_code
_entity_poly.pdbx_strand_id
1 'polypeptide(L)'
;MKWFLLILTFIAGIYYLTSQKQNQKQAQLEMKKAAEVKKEDVLPVKPERVYIMRFSRETLLIMRKLTQDSNPDIRFAATELLWQMQDEQSPAIIKNMFEMETDSEVKQNLIRMLAREKTRISLHILSEALNNYDKQTKLSAVRAIGTFANKEALPILNIALNDYDEEVKIEALKAINSIRKDVESNKEKQLQELEVKPIFKIDG
;
A
#
# COMPACT_ATOMS: atom_id res chain seq x y z
N MET A 1 3.33 -72.94 -9.08
CA MET A 1 2.33 -72.11 -8.36
C MET A 1 2.95 -70.96 -7.57
N LYS A 2 3.95 -71.16 -6.69
CA LYS A 2 4.50 -70.09 -5.81
C LYS A 2 5.20 -68.91 -6.52
N TRP A 3 5.83 -69.14 -7.68
CA TRP A 3 6.55 -68.09 -8.42
C TRP A 3 5.62 -67.10 -9.14
N PHE A 4 4.42 -67.55 -9.52
CA PHE A 4 3.44 -66.70 -10.21
C PHE A 4 2.89 -65.60 -9.27
N LEU A 5 2.70 -65.94 -7.99
CA LEU A 5 2.21 -65.00 -6.97
C LEU A 5 3.24 -63.92 -6.64
N LEU A 6 4.53 -64.28 -6.62
CA LEU A 6 5.63 -63.32 -6.46
C LEU A 6 5.71 -62.33 -7.63
N ILE A 7 5.59 -62.83 -8.87
CA ILE A 7 5.58 -61.99 -10.08
C ILE A 7 4.39 -61.00 -10.03
N LEU A 8 3.22 -61.47 -9.59
CA LEU A 8 2.01 -60.65 -9.51
C LEU A 8 2.14 -59.52 -8.47
N THR A 9 2.74 -59.80 -7.31
CA THR A 9 3.04 -58.76 -6.29
C THR A 9 4.10 -57.76 -6.77
N PHE A 10 5.06 -58.20 -7.56
CA PHE A 10 6.10 -57.34 -8.13
C PHE A 10 5.53 -56.39 -9.19
N ILE A 11 4.67 -56.91 -10.08
CA ILE A 11 3.97 -56.09 -11.08
C ILE A 11 3.03 -55.09 -10.39
N ALA A 12 2.30 -55.51 -9.35
CA ALA A 12 1.45 -54.61 -8.57
C ALA A 12 2.25 -53.52 -7.85
N GLY A 13 3.44 -53.85 -7.32
CA GLY A 13 4.35 -52.89 -6.70
C GLY A 13 4.90 -51.87 -7.70
N ILE A 14 5.29 -52.29 -8.90
CA ILE A 14 5.72 -51.39 -9.98
C ILE A 14 4.55 -50.49 -10.42
N TYR A 15 3.35 -51.06 -10.57
CA TYR A 15 2.15 -50.29 -10.90
C TYR A 15 1.84 -49.24 -9.83
N TYR A 16 1.91 -49.62 -8.56
CA TYR A 16 1.71 -48.70 -7.43
C TYR A 16 2.74 -47.56 -7.41
N LEU A 17 4.02 -47.87 -7.60
CA LEU A 17 5.10 -46.88 -7.64
C LEU A 17 5.01 -45.92 -8.84
N THR A 18 4.60 -46.43 -10.00
CA THR A 18 4.40 -45.60 -11.20
C THR A 18 3.18 -44.70 -11.08
N SER A 19 2.09 -45.19 -10.49
CA SER A 19 0.88 -44.41 -10.20
C SER A 19 1.16 -43.27 -9.20
N GLN A 20 1.94 -43.54 -8.14
CA GLN A 20 2.32 -42.50 -7.18
C GLN A 20 3.14 -41.37 -7.83
N LYS A 21 4.08 -41.71 -8.73
CA LYS A 21 4.86 -40.72 -9.49
C LYS A 21 3.99 -39.89 -10.42
N GLN A 22 2.96 -40.47 -11.04
CA GLN A 22 2.02 -39.73 -11.89
C GLN A 22 1.18 -38.73 -11.07
N ASN A 23 0.67 -39.15 -9.92
CA ASN A 23 -0.11 -38.28 -9.02
C ASN A 23 0.73 -37.10 -8.52
N GLN A 24 2.01 -37.31 -8.17
CA GLN A 24 2.92 -36.23 -7.79
C GLN A 24 3.19 -35.25 -8.94
N LYS A 25 3.36 -35.75 -10.18
CA LYS A 25 3.52 -34.90 -11.37
C LYS A 25 2.26 -34.08 -11.65
N GLN A 26 1.08 -34.66 -11.49
CA GLN A 26 -0.20 -33.96 -11.66
C GLN A 26 -0.39 -32.87 -10.59
N ALA A 27 -0.14 -33.18 -9.31
CA ALA A 27 -0.21 -32.21 -8.23
C ALA A 27 0.79 -31.04 -8.44
N GLN A 28 2.01 -31.32 -8.90
CA GLN A 28 2.97 -30.26 -9.24
C GLN A 28 2.53 -29.42 -10.43
N LEU A 29 1.89 -30.03 -11.45
CA LEU A 29 1.36 -29.32 -12.60
C LEU A 29 0.17 -28.44 -12.20
N GLU A 30 -0.71 -28.91 -11.32
CA GLU A 30 -1.82 -28.14 -10.77
C GLU A 30 -1.35 -27.00 -9.86
N MET A 31 -0.34 -27.22 -9.02
CA MET A 31 0.29 -26.15 -8.23
C MET A 31 0.95 -25.11 -9.12
N LYS A 32 1.63 -25.52 -10.20
CA LYS A 32 2.20 -24.60 -11.19
C LYS A 32 1.12 -23.79 -11.90
N LYS A 33 0.03 -24.46 -12.36
CA LYS A 33 -1.12 -23.80 -12.97
C LYS A 33 -1.79 -22.83 -12.00
N ALA A 34 -1.97 -23.19 -10.73
CA ALA A 34 -2.54 -22.31 -9.70
C ALA A 34 -1.62 -21.11 -9.37
N ALA A 35 -0.29 -21.30 -9.40
CA ALA A 35 0.68 -20.23 -9.26
C ALA A 35 0.75 -19.31 -10.50
N GLU A 36 0.50 -19.85 -11.70
CA GLU A 36 0.35 -19.09 -12.94
C GLU A 36 -0.94 -18.28 -12.97
N VAL A 37 -2.06 -18.85 -12.52
CA VAL A 37 -3.36 -18.17 -12.42
C VAL A 37 -3.35 -17.04 -11.39
N LYS A 38 -2.44 -17.07 -10.40
CA LYS A 38 -2.23 -15.99 -9.41
C LYS A 38 -1.27 -14.89 -9.86
N LYS A 39 -0.73 -14.94 -11.08
CA LYS A 39 -0.14 -13.74 -11.69
C LYS A 39 -1.30 -12.85 -12.14
N GLU A 40 -1.88 -12.14 -11.18
CA GLU A 40 -2.68 -10.95 -11.45
C GLU A 40 -1.94 -10.10 -12.48
N ASP A 41 -2.67 -9.56 -13.45
CA ASP A 41 -2.19 -8.55 -14.40
C ASP A 41 -1.73 -7.31 -13.59
N VAL A 42 -0.57 -7.40 -12.96
CA VAL A 42 0.16 -6.22 -12.48
C VAL A 42 0.33 -5.36 -13.72
N LEU A 43 -0.31 -4.19 -13.69
CA LEU A 43 -0.25 -3.18 -14.74
C LEU A 43 1.17 -3.15 -15.33
N PRO A 44 1.33 -3.11 -16.66
CA PRO A 44 2.66 -3.07 -17.25
C PRO A 44 3.44 -1.94 -16.60
N VAL A 45 4.54 -2.28 -15.93
CA VAL A 45 5.50 -1.28 -15.45
C VAL A 45 6.08 -0.68 -16.71
N LYS A 46 5.45 0.38 -17.22
CA LYS A 46 6.08 1.30 -18.14
C LYS A 46 7.38 1.65 -17.45
N PRO A 47 8.58 1.37 -18.02
CA PRO A 47 9.80 1.85 -17.43
C PRO A 47 9.68 3.36 -17.49
N GLU A 48 9.27 3.94 -16.36
CA GLU A 48 9.23 5.36 -16.16
C GLU A 48 10.70 5.74 -16.35
N ARG A 49 11.00 6.45 -17.44
CA ARG A 49 12.27 7.16 -17.51
C ARG A 49 12.14 8.25 -16.45
N VAL A 50 12.37 7.87 -15.20
CA VAL A 50 12.47 8.80 -14.09
C VAL A 50 13.73 9.57 -14.39
N TYR A 51 13.58 10.73 -15.01
CA TYR A 51 14.59 11.76 -14.91
C TYR A 51 14.66 12.11 -13.44
N ILE A 52 15.45 11.36 -12.67
CA ILE A 52 15.78 11.74 -11.30
C ILE A 52 16.60 13.01 -11.47
N MET A 53 15.97 14.15 -11.22
CA MET A 53 16.69 15.41 -11.06
C MET A 53 17.67 15.18 -9.91
N ARG A 54 18.96 15.03 -10.24
CA ARG A 54 20.02 14.82 -9.25
C ARG A 54 20.66 16.16 -8.96
N PHE A 55 20.33 16.73 -7.82
CA PHE A 55 21.02 17.90 -7.31
C PHE A 55 22.37 17.53 -6.71
N SER A 56 23.27 18.50 -6.64
CA SER A 56 24.54 18.33 -5.91
C SER A 56 24.26 18.08 -4.43
N ARG A 57 25.19 17.42 -3.72
CA ARG A 57 25.11 17.24 -2.26
C ARG A 57 24.93 18.58 -1.54
N GLU A 58 25.64 19.61 -2.00
CA GLU A 58 25.54 20.96 -1.43
C GLU A 58 24.14 21.55 -1.60
N THR A 59 23.56 21.41 -2.78
CA THR A 59 22.18 21.84 -3.05
C THR A 59 21.17 21.11 -2.16
N LEU A 60 21.32 19.80 -1.94
CA LEU A 60 20.47 19.05 -1.01
C LEU A 60 20.61 19.55 0.43
N LEU A 61 21.82 19.87 0.88
CA LEU A 61 22.04 20.46 2.21
C LEU A 61 21.36 21.82 2.35
N ILE A 62 21.41 22.65 1.30
CA ILE A 62 20.71 23.93 1.28
C ILE A 62 19.19 23.72 1.36
N MET A 63 18.63 22.81 0.56
CA MET A 63 17.20 22.50 0.60
C MET A 63 16.74 21.99 1.97
N ARG A 64 17.50 21.08 2.59
CA ARG A 64 17.23 20.59 3.95
C ARG A 64 17.31 21.72 4.99
N LYS A 65 18.16 22.72 4.81
CA LYS A 65 18.20 23.90 5.68
C LYS A 65 16.97 24.80 5.49
N LEU A 66 16.49 24.94 4.26
CA LEU A 66 15.33 25.78 3.93
C LEU A 66 14.01 25.25 4.52
N THR A 67 13.95 23.99 4.97
CA THR A 67 12.78 23.48 5.71
C THR A 67 12.60 24.13 7.09
N GLN A 68 13.58 24.94 7.53
CA GLN A 68 13.55 25.73 8.76
C GLN A 68 13.61 27.25 8.48
N ASP A 69 13.33 27.68 7.24
CA ASP A 69 13.32 29.10 6.90
C ASP A 69 12.28 29.89 7.70
N SER A 70 12.54 31.16 7.92
CA SER A 70 11.58 32.08 8.55
C SER A 70 10.25 32.19 7.79
N ASN A 71 10.27 32.06 6.47
CA ASN A 71 9.07 32.14 5.63
C ASN A 71 8.38 30.76 5.53
N PRO A 72 7.09 30.65 5.93
CA PRO A 72 6.33 29.40 5.86
C PRO A 72 6.25 28.79 4.45
N ASP A 73 6.13 29.62 3.41
CA ASP A 73 6.05 29.15 2.03
C ASP A 73 7.36 28.48 1.59
N ILE A 74 8.50 29.03 2.02
CA ILE A 74 9.81 28.45 1.74
C ILE A 74 9.96 27.11 2.47
N ARG A 75 9.53 27.02 3.73
CA ARG A 75 9.57 25.75 4.49
C ARG A 75 8.77 24.65 3.80
N PHE A 76 7.54 24.97 3.39
CA PHE A 76 6.68 24.01 2.69
C PHE A 76 7.28 23.63 1.33
N ALA A 77 7.69 24.59 0.51
CA ALA A 77 8.23 24.32 -0.83
C ALA A 77 9.50 23.48 -0.79
N ALA A 78 10.41 23.75 0.16
CA ALA A 78 11.62 22.96 0.35
C ALA A 78 11.28 21.52 0.75
N THR A 79 10.30 21.35 1.63
CA THR A 79 9.87 20.03 2.11
C THR A 79 9.15 19.23 1.03
N GLU A 80 8.27 19.86 0.26
CA GLU A 80 7.59 19.22 -0.88
C GLU A 80 8.60 18.75 -1.92
N LEU A 81 9.59 19.58 -2.26
CA LEU A 81 10.63 19.20 -3.21
C LEU A 81 11.46 18.01 -2.70
N LEU A 82 11.90 18.04 -1.44
CA LEU A 82 12.64 16.93 -0.84
C LEU A 82 11.82 15.63 -0.83
N TRP A 83 10.52 15.73 -0.55
CA TRP A 83 9.60 14.61 -0.59
C TRP A 83 9.43 14.03 -2.01
N GLN A 84 9.18 14.88 -3.00
CA GLN A 84 9.05 14.47 -4.41
C GLN A 84 10.33 13.82 -4.95
N MET A 85 11.48 14.29 -4.46
CA MET A 85 12.79 13.72 -4.78
C MET A 85 13.11 12.41 -4.04
N GLN A 86 12.24 11.99 -3.12
CA GLN A 86 12.49 10.86 -2.23
C GLN A 86 13.80 11.01 -1.46
N ASP A 87 14.09 12.24 -1.02
CA ASP A 87 15.23 12.49 -0.15
C ASP A 87 15.11 11.64 1.12
N GLU A 88 16.18 10.95 1.48
CA GLU A 88 16.21 10.01 2.60
C GLU A 88 15.82 10.65 3.94
N GLN A 89 16.01 11.97 4.09
CA GLN A 89 15.68 12.71 5.31
C GLN A 89 14.27 13.29 5.28
N SER A 90 13.60 13.31 4.12
CA SER A 90 12.27 13.90 3.98
C SER A 90 11.23 13.34 4.97
N PRO A 91 11.16 12.03 5.29
CA PRO A 91 10.19 11.53 6.27
C PRO A 91 10.43 12.10 7.68
N ALA A 92 11.70 12.16 8.10
CA ALA A 92 12.08 12.69 9.41
C ALA A 92 11.85 14.20 9.49
N ILE A 93 12.14 14.93 8.40
CA ILE A 93 11.84 16.37 8.28
C ILE A 93 10.35 16.62 8.43
N ILE A 94 9.50 15.89 7.70
CA ILE A 94 8.04 16.09 7.76
C ILE A 94 7.50 15.78 9.16
N LYS A 95 7.98 14.71 9.79
CA LYS A 95 7.63 14.39 11.19
C LYS A 95 7.99 15.54 12.13
N ASN A 96 9.21 16.06 12.04
CA ASN A 96 9.66 17.20 12.82
C ASN A 96 8.83 18.46 12.55
N MET A 97 8.38 18.67 11.30
CA MET A 97 7.50 19.80 10.98
C MET A 97 6.13 19.67 11.63
N PHE A 98 5.53 18.49 11.75
CA PHE A 98 4.26 18.37 12.49
C PHE A 98 4.40 18.84 13.95
N GLU A 99 5.57 18.59 14.56
CA GLU A 99 5.91 19.02 15.92
C GLU A 99 6.20 20.52 16.05
N MET A 100 7.05 21.06 15.18
CA MET A 100 7.61 22.40 15.35
C MET A 100 6.93 23.48 14.52
N GLU A 101 6.15 23.11 13.50
CA GLU A 101 5.49 24.08 12.64
C GLU A 101 4.42 24.85 13.43
N THR A 102 4.47 26.17 13.34
CA THR A 102 3.53 27.07 14.00
C THR A 102 2.45 27.54 13.03
N ASP A 103 2.75 27.55 11.73
CA ASP A 103 1.82 27.94 10.69
C ASP A 103 0.82 26.80 10.39
N SER A 104 -0.46 27.07 10.63
CA SER A 104 -1.51 26.07 10.41
C SER A 104 -1.65 25.70 8.93
N GLU A 105 -1.44 26.63 8.01
CA GLU A 105 -1.57 26.38 6.57
C GLU A 105 -0.46 25.43 6.09
N VAL A 106 0.77 25.61 6.57
CA VAL A 106 1.87 24.67 6.28
C VAL A 106 1.53 23.25 6.76
N LYS A 107 0.98 23.08 7.98
CA LYS A 107 0.54 21.75 8.44
C LYS A 107 -0.53 21.14 7.54
N GLN A 108 -1.51 21.94 7.13
CA GLN A 108 -2.56 21.48 6.21
C GLN A 108 -1.99 21.11 4.84
N ASN A 109 -1.00 21.86 4.35
CA ASN A 109 -0.33 21.58 3.08
C ASN A 109 0.45 20.26 3.14
N LEU A 110 1.17 20.00 4.23
CA LEU A 110 1.85 18.72 4.46
C LEU A 110 0.86 17.54 4.48
N ILE A 111 -0.27 17.68 5.17
CA ILE A 111 -1.31 16.65 5.22
C ILE A 111 -1.88 16.39 3.81
N ARG A 112 -2.22 17.45 3.06
CA ARG A 112 -2.74 17.33 1.69
C ARG A 112 -1.73 16.69 0.75
N MET A 113 -0.46 17.08 0.84
CA MET A 113 0.63 16.50 0.07
C MET A 113 0.72 14.99 0.33
N LEU A 114 0.83 14.55 1.59
CA LEU A 114 0.92 13.14 1.94
C LEU A 114 -0.33 12.34 1.53
N ALA A 115 -1.51 12.95 1.66
CA ALA A 115 -2.78 12.32 1.27
C ALA A 115 -2.85 12.06 -0.24
N ARG A 116 -2.26 12.93 -1.07
CA ARG A 116 -2.23 12.79 -2.54
C ARG A 116 -1.39 11.60 -2.99
N GLU A 117 -0.29 11.32 -2.30
CA GLU A 117 0.67 10.27 -2.71
C GLU A 117 0.14 8.85 -2.53
N LYS A 118 -0.79 8.64 -1.58
CA LYS A 118 -1.41 7.33 -1.32
C LYS A 118 -0.43 6.18 -1.11
N THR A 119 0.77 6.45 -0.56
CA THR A 119 1.78 5.42 -0.30
C THR A 119 1.70 4.90 1.14
N ARG A 120 2.31 3.74 1.41
CA ARG A 120 2.46 3.22 2.79
C ARG A 120 3.24 4.19 3.67
N ILE A 121 4.27 4.83 3.12
CA ILE A 121 5.09 5.82 3.83
C ILE A 121 4.24 7.04 4.17
N SER A 122 3.45 7.57 3.21
CA SER A 122 2.61 8.73 3.47
C SER A 122 1.50 8.43 4.48
N LEU A 123 0.91 7.23 4.43
CA LEU A 123 -0.05 6.75 5.42
C LEU A 123 0.56 6.67 6.83
N HIS A 124 1.78 6.14 6.95
CA HIS A 124 2.47 6.07 8.24
C HIS A 124 2.83 7.46 8.78
N ILE A 125 3.33 8.37 7.95
CA ILE A 125 3.61 9.74 8.38
C ILE A 125 2.32 10.48 8.81
N LEU A 126 1.21 10.30 8.09
CA LEU A 126 -0.09 10.84 8.49
C LEU A 126 -0.56 10.29 9.84
N SER A 127 -0.19 9.06 10.20
CA SER A 127 -0.53 8.49 11.51
C SER A 127 0.16 9.22 12.66
N GLU A 128 1.36 9.77 12.43
CA GLU A 128 2.05 10.58 13.44
C GLU A 128 1.23 11.82 13.76
N ALA A 129 0.63 12.47 12.74
CA ALA A 129 -0.24 13.65 12.88
C ALA A 129 -1.55 13.42 13.66
N LEU A 130 -1.81 12.19 14.13
CA LEU A 130 -2.90 11.88 15.06
C LEU A 130 -2.51 12.05 16.54
N ASN A 131 -1.21 12.08 16.87
CA ASN A 131 -0.73 12.02 18.25
C ASN A 131 -0.26 13.38 18.78
N ASN A 132 -0.77 13.83 19.92
CA ASN A 132 -0.27 15.01 20.65
C ASN A 132 -0.25 16.34 19.86
N TYR A 133 -1.15 16.49 18.88
CA TYR A 133 -1.31 17.73 18.12
C TYR A 133 -2.64 18.43 18.41
N ASP A 134 -2.74 19.68 17.95
CA ASP A 134 -3.96 20.45 18.01
C ASP A 134 -5.10 19.72 17.28
N LYS A 135 -6.33 20.00 17.72
CA LYS A 135 -7.54 19.39 17.19
C LYS A 135 -7.64 19.46 15.67
N GLN A 136 -7.30 20.60 15.07
CA GLN A 136 -7.46 20.82 13.64
C GLN A 136 -6.50 19.95 12.83
N THR A 137 -5.25 19.83 13.27
CA THR A 137 -4.26 18.92 12.67
C THR A 137 -4.74 17.46 12.72
N LYS A 138 -5.24 17.01 13.88
CA LYS A 138 -5.78 15.65 14.04
C LYS A 138 -6.96 15.39 13.11
N LEU A 139 -7.94 16.30 13.07
CA LEU A 139 -9.10 16.17 12.18
C LEU A 139 -8.70 16.07 10.71
N SER A 140 -7.75 16.91 10.28
CA SER A 140 -7.25 16.88 8.91
C SER A 140 -6.50 15.58 8.60
N ALA A 141 -5.70 15.06 9.53
CA ALA A 141 -5.03 13.78 9.37
C ALA A 141 -6.04 12.61 9.29
N VAL A 142 -7.06 12.60 10.14
CA VAL A 142 -8.15 11.60 10.08
C VAL A 142 -8.86 11.62 8.74
N ARG A 143 -9.23 12.81 8.25
CA ARG A 143 -9.85 12.97 6.92
C ARG A 143 -8.93 12.47 5.81
N ALA A 144 -7.66 12.87 5.85
CA ALA A 144 -6.66 12.44 4.89
C ALA A 144 -6.53 10.91 4.85
N ILE A 145 -6.39 10.28 6.01
CA ILE A 145 -6.32 8.82 6.15
C ILE A 145 -7.61 8.15 5.64
N GLY A 146 -8.78 8.74 5.91
CA GLY A 146 -10.08 8.26 5.41
C GLY A 146 -10.19 8.20 3.89
N THR A 147 -9.40 9.00 3.16
CA THR A 147 -9.35 8.96 1.69
C THR A 147 -8.43 7.86 1.15
N PHE A 148 -7.80 7.04 1.98
CA PHE A 148 -7.06 5.86 1.54
C PHE A 148 -8.03 4.69 1.41
N ALA A 149 -8.36 4.31 0.17
CA ALA A 149 -9.24 3.18 -0.13
C ALA A 149 -8.57 1.80 0.12
N ASN A 150 -7.86 1.65 1.23
CA ASN A 150 -7.17 0.43 1.61
C ASN A 150 -7.46 0.04 3.07
N LYS A 151 -7.39 -1.27 3.37
CA LYS A 151 -7.64 -1.78 4.72
C LYS A 151 -6.52 -1.45 5.72
N GLU A 152 -5.35 -1.05 5.25
CA GLU A 152 -4.18 -0.71 6.08
C GLU A 152 -4.38 0.59 6.86
N ALA A 153 -5.27 1.47 6.40
CA ALA A 153 -5.67 2.67 7.10
C ALA A 153 -6.58 2.40 8.32
N LEU A 154 -7.28 1.25 8.37
CA LEU A 154 -8.24 0.96 9.44
C LEU A 154 -7.57 0.83 10.82
N PRO A 155 -6.48 0.06 11.00
CA PRO A 155 -5.80 0.00 12.30
C PRO A 155 -5.27 1.35 12.77
N ILE A 156 -4.89 2.24 11.86
CA ILE A 156 -4.39 3.58 12.17
C ILE A 156 -5.52 4.46 12.72
N LEU A 157 -6.71 4.40 12.11
CA LEU A 157 -7.88 5.18 12.56
C LEU A 157 -8.37 4.77 13.95
N ASN A 158 -8.00 3.59 14.46
CA ASN A 158 -8.28 3.22 15.85
C ASN A 158 -7.59 4.14 16.87
N ILE A 159 -6.49 4.79 16.50
CA ILE A 159 -5.83 5.79 17.35
C ILE A 159 -6.81 6.95 17.60
N ALA A 160 -7.42 7.48 16.52
CA ALA A 160 -8.36 8.59 16.59
C ALA A 160 -9.71 8.23 17.25
N LEU A 161 -10.10 6.96 17.26
CA LEU A 161 -11.28 6.49 18.01
C LEU A 161 -11.10 6.60 19.53
N ASN A 162 -9.86 6.64 20.01
CA ASN A 162 -9.53 6.79 21.44
C ASN A 162 -9.15 8.23 21.80
N ASP A 163 -9.37 9.18 20.91
CA ASP A 163 -9.06 10.59 21.17
C ASP A 163 -9.97 11.17 22.26
N TYR A 164 -9.43 12.13 23.02
CA TYR A 164 -10.21 12.83 24.04
C TYR A 164 -11.30 13.71 23.41
N ASP A 165 -11.05 14.29 22.24
CA ASP A 165 -11.97 15.17 21.53
C ASP A 165 -13.04 14.37 20.78
N GLU A 166 -14.31 14.71 21.03
CA GLU A 166 -15.46 14.01 20.44
C GLU A 166 -15.55 14.18 18.92
N GLU A 167 -15.14 15.32 18.39
CA GLU A 167 -15.18 15.56 16.95
C GLU A 167 -14.15 14.69 16.23
N VAL A 168 -12.97 14.49 16.82
CA VAL A 168 -11.94 13.59 16.29
C VAL A 168 -12.46 12.16 16.22
N LYS A 169 -13.13 11.68 17.29
CA LYS A 169 -13.76 10.36 17.31
C LYS A 169 -14.84 10.20 16.25
N ILE A 170 -15.72 11.19 16.12
CA ILE A 170 -16.78 11.20 15.10
C ILE A 170 -16.18 11.15 13.70
N GLU A 171 -15.14 11.93 13.44
CA GLU A 171 -14.49 11.98 12.14
C GLU A 171 -13.79 10.64 11.82
N ALA A 172 -13.21 9.98 12.82
CA ALA A 172 -12.61 8.66 12.66
C ALA A 172 -13.65 7.59 12.25
N LEU A 173 -14.84 7.62 12.87
CA LEU A 173 -15.95 6.75 12.48
C LEU A 173 -16.42 7.00 11.03
N LYS A 174 -16.50 8.26 10.61
CA LYS A 174 -16.82 8.60 9.22
C LYS A 174 -15.76 8.09 8.25
N ALA A 175 -14.48 8.30 8.57
CA ALA A 175 -13.35 7.83 7.78
C ALA A 175 -13.37 6.30 7.62
N ILE A 176 -13.55 5.55 8.71
CA ILE A 176 -13.69 4.08 8.68
C ILE A 176 -14.85 3.65 7.78
N ASN A 177 -16.01 4.30 7.89
CA ASN A 177 -17.16 3.99 7.06
C ASN A 177 -16.90 4.28 5.57
N SER A 178 -16.19 5.36 5.25
CA SER A 178 -15.78 5.70 3.87
C SER A 178 -14.88 4.61 3.30
N ILE A 179 -13.82 4.23 4.02
CA ILE A 179 -12.87 3.20 3.59
C ILE A 179 -13.59 1.87 3.35
N ARG A 180 -14.52 1.48 4.24
CA ARG A 180 -15.29 0.25 4.06
C ARG A 180 -16.08 0.25 2.76
N LYS A 181 -16.78 1.36 2.46
CA LYS A 181 -17.56 1.51 1.22
C LYS A 181 -16.67 1.49 -0.02
N ASP A 182 -15.52 2.17 0.03
CA ASP A 182 -14.58 2.22 -1.08
C ASP A 182 -13.99 0.84 -1.38
N VAL A 183 -13.60 0.10 -0.33
CA VAL A 183 -13.09 -1.28 -0.47
C VAL A 183 -14.14 -2.23 -1.04
N GLU A 184 -15.40 -2.09 -0.60
CA GLU A 184 -16.52 -2.90 -1.12
C GLU A 184 -16.81 -2.58 -2.58
N SER A 185 -16.93 -1.30 -2.93
CA SER A 185 -17.13 -0.86 -4.33
C SER A 185 -15.98 -1.30 -5.25
N ASN A 186 -14.74 -1.23 -4.78
CA ASN A 186 -13.59 -1.69 -5.56
C ASN A 186 -13.60 -3.20 -5.79
N LYS A 187 -14.03 -3.98 -4.78
CA LYS A 187 -14.20 -5.43 -4.92
C LYS A 187 -15.32 -5.76 -5.92
N GLU A 188 -16.44 -5.07 -5.87
CA GLU A 188 -17.56 -5.27 -6.82
C GLU A 188 -17.14 -4.98 -8.26
N LYS A 189 -16.42 -3.88 -8.50
CA LYS A 189 -15.88 -3.54 -9.83
C LYS A 189 -14.95 -4.62 -10.35
N GLN A 190 -14.05 -5.13 -9.51
CA GLN A 190 -13.14 -6.22 -9.90
C GLN A 190 -13.90 -7.51 -10.26
N LEU A 191 -14.95 -7.86 -9.51
CA LEU A 191 -15.79 -9.03 -9.84
C LEU A 191 -16.50 -8.87 -11.18
N GLN A 192 -17.04 -7.67 -11.46
CA GLN A 192 -17.67 -7.38 -12.75
C GLN A 192 -16.67 -7.47 -13.92
N GLU A 193 -15.46 -6.93 -13.77
CA GLU A 193 -14.41 -7.02 -14.80
C GLU A 193 -14.01 -8.48 -15.11
N LEU A 194 -14.01 -9.36 -14.10
CA LEU A 194 -13.71 -10.78 -14.26
C LEU A 194 -14.84 -11.54 -14.98
N GLU A 195 -16.11 -11.20 -14.73
CA GLU A 195 -17.26 -11.81 -15.41
C GLU A 195 -17.33 -11.43 -16.90
N VAL A 196 -16.84 -10.24 -17.27
CA VAL A 196 -16.90 -9.72 -18.65
C VAL A 196 -15.73 -10.24 -19.51
N LYS A 197 -14.60 -10.68 -18.94
CA LYS A 197 -13.52 -11.32 -19.71
C LYS A 197 -13.90 -12.77 -20.05
N PRO A 198 -14.18 -13.13 -21.32
CA PRO A 198 -14.53 -14.50 -21.67
C PRO A 198 -13.35 -15.45 -21.37
N ILE A 199 -13.62 -16.51 -20.60
CA ILE A 199 -12.62 -17.51 -20.17
C ILE A 199 -12.05 -18.29 -21.37
N PHE A 200 -12.77 -18.33 -22.49
CA PHE A 200 -12.32 -18.88 -23.75
C PHE A 200 -12.62 -17.92 -24.89
N LYS A 201 -11.59 -17.53 -25.64
CA LYS A 201 -11.76 -17.08 -27.03
C LYS A 201 -11.90 -18.34 -27.86
N ILE A 202 -13.07 -18.54 -28.47
CA ILE A 202 -13.23 -19.54 -29.51
C ILE A 202 -12.73 -18.86 -30.78
N ASP A 203 -11.47 -19.07 -31.12
CA ASP A 203 -10.95 -18.69 -32.43
C ASP A 203 -11.64 -19.61 -33.45
N GLY A 204 -12.46 -19.01 -34.32
CA GLY A 204 -13.18 -19.69 -35.40
C GLY A 204 -12.31 -19.95 -36.62
#